data_AF-B4CTW0-F1
#
_entry.id   AF-B4CTW0-F1
#
_cell.length_a   1.000
_cell.length_b   1.000
_cell.length_c   1.000
_cell.angle_alpha   90.00
_cell.angle_beta   90.00
_cell.angle_gamma   90.00
#
_symmetry.space_group_name_H-M   'P 1'
#
loop_
_entity.id
_entity.type
_entity.pdbx_description
1 polymer ?
#
loop_
_entity_poly.entity_id
_entity_poly.type
_entity_poly.pdbx_seq_one_letter_code
_entity_poly.pdbx_strand_id
1 'polypeptide(L)'
;MKLDAVQQAAQEQFARQSRNYGRSHILADVSDVQAGLEKINLPPVAQVLDVATGAGHTGLYLASLGHQVTCTDLAAPMLDRVREAAQERGLSVETRQHPAEEFPYAEASFDLVTSRVAPHHFSSPESFIRETARVLRPGGWFLLIDGSVPDDAEEAEEWLHQVEKHRDPSHHRLLSPRAWTRLCEASGLRVQSAELKTFKQPDLEWYFETAATSPENRKAVRDLIANAPASVRETFRLGEEEGKIVWWWPRLTLIARRE
;
A
#
# COMPACT_ATOMS: atom_id res chain seq x y z
N MET A 1 -18.72 14.65 -0.73
CA MET A 1 -18.18 13.48 -1.44
C MET A 1 -18.98 12.26 -1.02
N LYS A 2 -19.44 11.44 -1.97
CA LYS A 2 -20.23 10.25 -1.69
C LYS A 2 -19.33 9.03 -1.87
N LEU A 3 -18.97 8.37 -0.77
CA LEU A 3 -18.12 7.17 -0.80
C LEU A 3 -18.94 5.93 -1.17
N ASP A 4 -18.32 5.02 -1.90
CA ASP A 4 -18.86 3.66 -2.09
C ASP A 4 -18.69 2.80 -0.82
N ALA A 5 -19.26 1.59 -0.83
CA ALA A 5 -19.24 0.71 0.34
C ALA A 5 -17.84 0.22 0.74
N VAL A 6 -16.94 0.00 -0.24
CA VAL A 6 -15.56 -0.44 0.02
C VAL A 6 -14.78 0.70 0.66
N GLN A 7 -14.93 1.91 0.12
CA GLN A 7 -14.33 3.13 0.67
C GLN A 7 -14.83 3.43 2.08
N GLN A 8 -16.13 3.28 2.35
CA GLN A 8 -16.69 3.47 3.71
C GLN A 8 -16.09 2.47 4.70
N ALA A 9 -16.04 1.18 4.33
CA ALA A 9 -15.46 0.14 5.18
C ALA A 9 -13.98 0.41 5.50
N ALA A 10 -13.18 0.80 4.49
CA ALA A 10 -11.79 1.19 4.69
C ALA A 10 -11.67 2.41 5.61
N GLN A 11 -12.46 3.46 5.37
CA GLN A 11 -12.44 4.68 6.19
C GLN A 11 -12.70 4.37 7.67
N GLU A 12 -13.74 3.58 7.97
CA GLU A 12 -14.09 3.20 9.35
C GLU A 12 -12.99 2.35 10.01
N GLN A 13 -12.45 1.38 9.27
CA GLN A 13 -11.39 0.49 9.74
C GLN A 13 -10.12 1.27 10.13
N PHE A 14 -9.65 2.18 9.27
CA PHE A 14 -8.44 2.96 9.53
C PHE A 14 -8.67 4.07 10.55
N ALA A 15 -9.86 4.69 10.59
CA ALA A 15 -10.21 5.64 11.64
C ALA A 15 -10.10 4.99 13.03
N ARG A 16 -10.64 3.77 13.19
CA ARG A 16 -10.60 2.98 14.43
C ARG A 16 -9.18 2.62 14.86
N GLN A 17 -8.32 2.28 13.90
CA GLN A 17 -6.97 1.77 14.18
C GLN A 17 -5.87 2.83 14.18
N SER A 18 -6.18 4.10 13.89
CA SER A 18 -5.21 5.20 13.76
C SER A 18 -4.23 5.34 14.94
N ARG A 19 -4.62 4.95 16.16
CA ARG A 19 -3.75 4.96 17.36
C ARG A 19 -2.63 3.89 17.31
N ASN A 20 -2.80 2.83 16.53
CA ASN A 20 -1.85 1.73 16.42
C ASN A 20 -0.75 2.01 15.37
N TYR A 21 -0.92 3.03 14.52
CA TYR A 21 0.02 3.41 13.47
C TYR A 21 1.11 4.38 13.98
N GLY A 22 1.62 4.14 15.19
CA GLY A 22 2.66 4.97 15.83
C GLY A 22 4.09 4.67 15.36
N ARG A 23 5.09 5.19 16.09
CA ARG A 23 6.52 5.04 15.74
C ARG A 23 7.04 3.60 15.71
N SER A 24 6.39 2.69 16.44
CA SER A 24 6.71 1.26 16.46
C SER A 24 5.95 0.45 15.40
N HIS A 25 5.16 1.12 14.57
CA HIS A 25 4.42 0.45 13.51
C HIS A 25 5.38 -0.09 12.45
N ILE A 26 5.06 -1.24 11.85
CA ILE A 26 5.94 -1.90 10.86
C ILE A 26 6.26 -1.00 9.66
N LEU A 27 5.34 -0.09 9.30
CA LEU A 27 5.54 0.85 8.19
C LEU A 27 6.48 2.02 8.52
N ALA A 28 6.96 2.13 9.76
CA ALA A 28 7.97 3.12 10.15
C ALA A 28 9.34 2.86 9.53
N ASP A 29 9.64 1.60 9.19
CA ASP A 29 10.77 1.27 8.31
C ASP A 29 10.42 1.68 6.87
N VAL A 30 11.20 2.58 6.30
CA VAL A 30 11.02 3.13 4.94
C VAL A 30 12.10 2.66 3.97
N SER A 31 12.81 1.57 4.29
CA SER A 31 13.89 1.02 3.46
C SER A 31 13.45 0.60 2.05
N ASP A 32 12.19 0.16 1.90
CA ASP A 32 11.60 -0.14 0.59
C ASP A 32 11.33 1.14 -0.23
N VAL A 33 10.90 2.23 0.40
CA VAL A 33 10.77 3.56 -0.23
C VAL A 33 12.14 4.07 -0.67
N GLN A 34 13.15 3.97 0.20
CA GLN A 34 14.54 4.34 -0.10
C GLN A 34 15.05 3.61 -1.35
N ALA A 35 14.94 2.27 -1.36
CA ALA A 35 15.37 1.46 -2.50
C ALA A 35 14.58 1.77 -3.79
N GLY A 36 13.30 2.15 -3.68
CA GLY A 36 12.51 2.62 -4.81
C GLY A 36 13.03 3.96 -5.36
N LEU A 37 13.31 4.92 -4.48
CA LEU A 37 13.79 6.26 -4.85
C LEU A 37 15.18 6.24 -5.49
N GLU A 38 16.05 5.29 -5.17
CA GLU A 38 17.37 5.13 -5.83
C GLU A 38 17.26 4.96 -7.36
N LYS A 39 16.11 4.50 -7.85
CA LYS A 39 15.83 4.30 -9.28
C LYS A 39 15.06 5.47 -9.91
N ILE A 40 14.75 6.50 -9.15
CA ILE A 40 13.91 7.63 -9.55
C ILE A 40 14.74 8.91 -9.54
N ASN A 41 14.81 9.60 -10.68
CA ASN A 41 15.47 10.91 -10.76
C ASN A 41 14.45 12.03 -10.55
N LEU A 42 14.49 12.65 -9.37
CA LEU A 42 13.66 13.80 -9.00
C LEU A 42 14.44 15.11 -9.10
N PRO A 43 13.74 16.25 -9.32
CA PRO A 43 14.36 17.55 -9.11
C PRO A 43 14.79 17.71 -7.64
N PRO A 44 15.71 18.65 -7.32
CA PRO A 44 16.17 18.88 -5.95
C PRO A 44 15.02 19.12 -4.95
N VAL A 45 13.95 19.77 -5.39
CA VAL A 45 12.70 19.95 -4.64
C VAL A 45 11.54 19.52 -5.53
N ALA A 46 11.02 18.32 -5.29
CA ALA A 46 9.88 17.76 -6.00
C ALA A 46 8.55 18.13 -5.34
N GLN A 47 7.50 18.24 -6.16
CA GLN A 47 6.10 18.18 -5.73
C GLN A 47 5.69 16.72 -5.61
N VAL A 48 5.32 16.28 -4.41
CA VAL A 48 5.04 14.88 -4.09
C VAL A 48 3.61 14.74 -3.58
N LEU A 49 2.88 13.77 -4.13
CA LEU A 49 1.59 13.33 -3.61
C LEU A 49 1.73 11.93 -3.00
N ASP A 50 1.52 11.80 -1.69
CA ASP A 50 1.47 10.50 -1.00
C ASP A 50 0.01 10.08 -0.78
N VAL A 51 -0.43 9.07 -1.52
CA VAL A 51 -1.82 8.61 -1.58
C VAL A 51 -2.05 7.46 -0.61
N ALA A 52 -3.09 7.60 0.23
CA ALA A 52 -3.36 6.71 1.35
C ALA A 52 -2.15 6.60 2.29
N THR A 53 -1.70 7.77 2.75
CA THR A 53 -0.48 7.99 3.52
C THR A 53 -0.50 7.32 4.90
N GLY A 54 -1.67 6.94 5.42
CA GLY A 54 -1.84 6.44 6.78
C GLY A 54 -1.31 7.45 7.81
N ALA A 55 -0.47 6.99 8.74
CA ALA A 55 0.19 7.87 9.70
C ALA A 55 1.39 8.67 9.12
N GLY A 56 1.58 8.66 7.79
CA GLY A 56 2.50 9.57 7.11
C GLY A 56 3.94 9.09 7.00
N HIS A 57 4.24 7.80 7.21
CA HIS A 57 5.64 7.34 7.20
C HIS A 57 6.36 7.65 5.88
N THR A 58 5.71 7.38 4.75
CA THR A 58 6.26 7.67 3.40
C THR A 58 6.33 9.18 3.16
N GLY A 59 5.20 9.89 3.28
CA GLY A 59 5.16 11.33 3.04
C GLY A 59 6.10 12.15 3.94
N LEU A 60 6.19 11.84 5.25
CA LEU A 60 7.10 12.53 6.16
C LEU A 60 8.56 12.21 5.89
N TYR A 61 8.87 10.99 5.43
CA TYR A 61 10.22 10.67 4.97
C TYR A 61 10.60 11.52 3.75
N LEU A 62 9.72 11.59 2.75
CA LEU A 62 9.94 12.42 1.55
C LEU A 62 10.07 13.91 1.89
N ALA A 63 9.28 14.42 2.84
CA ALA A 63 9.40 15.78 3.33
C ALA A 63 10.74 16.04 4.03
N SER A 64 11.26 15.06 4.77
CA SER A 64 12.59 15.16 5.42
C SER A 64 13.76 15.23 4.42
N LEU A 65 13.54 14.82 3.17
CA LEU A 65 14.50 14.99 2.08
C LEU A 65 14.43 16.38 1.42
N GLY A 66 13.51 17.25 1.87
CA GLY A 66 13.36 18.61 1.37
C GLY A 66 12.32 18.78 0.26
N HIS A 67 11.51 17.75 -0.03
CA HIS A 67 10.43 17.83 -1.02
C HIS A 67 9.17 18.51 -0.45
N GLN A 68 8.31 19.02 -1.34
CA GLN A 68 7.01 19.58 -0.99
C GLN A 68 5.97 18.46 -1.08
N VAL A 69 5.47 18.01 0.07
CA VAL A 69 4.64 16.80 0.16
C VAL A 69 3.21 17.14 0.55
N THR A 70 2.27 16.63 -0.23
CA THR A 70 0.86 16.54 0.11
C THR A 70 0.54 15.10 0.51
N CYS A 71 0.21 14.89 1.78
CA CYS A 71 -0.19 13.60 2.34
C CYS A 71 -1.71 13.47 2.29
N THR A 72 -2.23 12.35 1.78
CA THR A 72 -3.67 12.18 1.60
C THR A 72 -4.15 10.87 2.16
N ASP A 73 -5.34 10.87 2.76
CA ASP A 73 -5.96 9.69 3.32
C ASP A 73 -7.47 9.86 3.35
N LEU A 74 -8.19 8.75 3.31
CA LEU A 74 -9.64 8.75 3.41
C LEU A 74 -10.10 8.95 4.86
N ALA A 75 -9.30 8.50 5.83
CA ALA A 75 -9.58 8.61 7.26
C ALA A 75 -8.98 9.90 7.85
N ALA A 76 -9.84 10.85 8.23
CA ALA A 76 -9.40 12.09 8.87
C ALA A 76 -8.48 11.89 10.11
N PRO A 77 -8.71 10.88 10.99
CA PRO A 77 -7.81 10.61 12.11
C PRO A 77 -6.38 10.23 11.70
N MET A 78 -6.18 9.65 10.50
CA MET A 78 -4.84 9.39 9.98
C MET A 78 -4.13 10.69 9.60
N LEU A 79 -4.84 11.61 8.96
CA LEU A 79 -4.29 12.94 8.64
C LEU A 79 -3.94 13.75 9.90
N ASP A 80 -4.70 13.61 10.98
CA ASP A 80 -4.36 14.21 12.27
C ASP A 80 -3.02 13.67 12.78
N ARG A 81 -2.77 12.36 12.67
CA ARG A 81 -1.47 11.74 13.00
C ARG A 81 -0.33 12.27 12.14
N VAL A 82 -0.56 12.48 10.85
CA VAL A 82 0.43 13.08 9.95
C VAL A 82 0.83 14.48 10.45
N ARG A 83 -0.16 15.32 10.81
CA ARG A 83 0.10 16.69 11.31
C ARG A 83 0.87 16.68 12.61
N GLU A 84 0.45 15.84 13.57
CA GLU A 84 1.14 15.67 14.85
C GLU A 84 2.61 15.25 14.63
N ALA A 85 2.84 14.21 13.83
CA ALA A 85 4.18 13.70 13.56
C ALA A 85 5.04 14.67 12.73
N ALA A 86 4.45 15.46 11.83
CA ALA A 86 5.15 16.52 11.10
C ALA A 86 5.63 17.61 12.07
N GLN A 87 4.75 18.08 12.95
CA GLN A 87 5.06 19.09 13.95
C GLN A 87 6.17 18.64 14.91
N GLU A 88 6.10 17.41 15.40
CA GLU A 88 7.15 16.82 16.27
C GLU A 88 8.53 16.77 15.60
N ARG A 89 8.57 16.62 14.28
CA ARG A 89 9.82 16.53 13.49
C ARG A 89 10.26 17.85 12.89
N GLY A 90 9.51 18.94 13.09
CA GLY A 90 9.76 20.23 12.45
C GLY A 90 9.63 20.19 10.93
N LEU A 91 8.78 19.32 10.39
CA LEU A 91 8.52 19.16 8.96
C LEU A 91 7.26 19.93 8.56
N SER A 92 7.24 20.42 7.31
CA SER A 92 6.06 21.03 6.70
C SER A 92 5.48 20.08 5.65
N VAL A 93 4.22 19.69 5.83
CA VAL A 93 3.47 18.87 4.87
C VAL A 93 2.04 19.39 4.76
N GLU A 94 1.46 19.29 3.57
CA GLU A 94 0.03 19.50 3.38
C GLU A 94 -0.73 18.20 3.67
N THR A 95 -1.95 18.32 4.15
CA THR A 95 -2.83 17.16 4.37
C THR A 95 -4.17 17.39 3.70
N ARG A 96 -4.65 16.39 2.95
CA ARG A 96 -5.95 16.50 2.27
C ARG A 96 -6.72 15.19 2.33
N GLN A 97 -8.01 15.29 2.65
CA GLN A 97 -8.90 14.13 2.69
C GLN A 97 -9.61 13.94 1.35
N HIS A 98 -9.38 12.79 0.70
CA HIS A 98 -10.11 12.33 -0.49
C HIS A 98 -9.83 10.83 -0.72
N PRO A 99 -10.65 10.11 -1.51
CA PRO A 99 -10.42 8.73 -1.91
C PRO A 99 -9.26 8.64 -2.91
N ALA A 100 -8.70 7.44 -3.04
CA ALA A 100 -7.64 7.18 -4.01
C ALA A 100 -8.16 7.23 -5.47
N GLU A 101 -9.47 7.10 -5.66
CA GLU A 101 -10.12 7.00 -6.96
C GLU A 101 -10.51 8.36 -7.58
N GLU A 102 -10.43 9.45 -6.81
CA GLU A 102 -10.80 10.80 -7.27
C GLU A 102 -9.91 11.87 -6.62
N PHE A 103 -8.98 12.44 -7.40
CA PHE A 103 -7.99 13.39 -6.92
C PHE A 103 -8.44 14.84 -7.16
N PRO A 104 -8.53 15.68 -6.11
CA PRO A 104 -8.97 17.06 -6.23
C PRO A 104 -7.83 18.02 -6.64
N TYR A 105 -7.00 17.60 -7.60
CA TYR A 105 -5.83 18.31 -8.09
C TYR A 105 -5.92 18.51 -9.61
N ALA A 106 -5.26 19.55 -10.12
CA ALA A 106 -5.15 19.77 -11.56
C ALA A 106 -4.28 18.69 -12.22
N GLU A 107 -4.42 18.55 -13.54
CA GLU A 107 -3.49 17.74 -14.32
C GLU A 107 -2.05 18.25 -14.18
N ALA A 108 -1.05 17.36 -14.31
CA ALA A 108 0.37 17.72 -14.34
C ALA A 108 0.83 18.60 -13.15
N SER A 109 0.35 18.30 -11.94
CA SER A 109 0.68 19.04 -10.72
C SER A 109 1.89 18.48 -9.96
N PHE A 110 2.16 17.17 -10.05
CA PHE A 110 3.16 16.49 -9.21
C PHE A 110 4.32 15.91 -10.02
N ASP A 111 5.52 15.91 -9.42
CA ASP A 111 6.71 15.25 -9.97
C ASP A 111 6.77 13.77 -9.56
N LEU A 112 6.18 13.43 -8.40
CA LEU A 112 6.10 12.07 -7.85
C LEU A 112 4.73 11.82 -7.23
N VAL A 113 4.14 10.66 -7.52
CA VAL A 113 3.03 10.09 -6.76
C VAL A 113 3.52 8.80 -6.09
N THR A 114 3.26 8.65 -4.80
CA THR A 114 3.56 7.43 -4.03
C THR A 114 2.29 6.83 -3.46
N SER A 115 2.23 5.50 -3.36
CA SER A 115 1.27 4.81 -2.51
C SER A 115 1.87 3.51 -2.00
N ARG A 116 1.78 3.28 -0.69
CA ARG A 116 2.52 2.21 -0.01
C ARG A 116 1.65 1.44 0.98
N VAL A 117 1.53 0.12 0.77
CA VAL A 117 0.79 -0.82 1.62
C VAL A 117 -0.65 -0.35 1.87
N ALA A 118 -1.30 0.06 0.77
CA ALA A 118 -2.64 0.65 0.76
C ALA A 118 -3.45 0.29 -0.50
N PRO A 119 -2.85 0.19 -1.72
CA PRO A 119 -3.62 -0.02 -2.94
C PRO A 119 -4.56 -1.24 -2.94
N HIS A 120 -4.22 -2.29 -2.21
CA HIS A 120 -5.08 -3.47 -2.04
C HIS A 120 -6.40 -3.21 -1.31
N HIS A 121 -6.62 -2.01 -0.74
CA HIS A 121 -7.90 -1.58 -0.16
C HIS A 121 -8.75 -0.73 -1.13
N PHE A 122 -8.22 -0.35 -2.29
CA PHE A 122 -8.88 0.60 -3.19
C PHE A 122 -10.06 -0.07 -3.90
N SER A 123 -11.16 0.68 -4.06
CA SER A 123 -12.39 0.22 -4.72
C SER A 123 -12.25 0.11 -6.24
N SER A 124 -11.39 0.94 -6.83
CA SER A 124 -11.03 0.86 -8.24
C SER A 124 -9.55 1.19 -8.47
N PRO A 125 -8.68 0.17 -8.54
CA PRO A 125 -7.29 0.32 -8.96
C PRO A 125 -7.16 1.04 -10.32
N GLU A 126 -8.09 0.79 -11.25
CA GLU A 126 -8.14 1.47 -12.56
C GLU A 126 -8.31 2.98 -12.40
N SER A 127 -9.22 3.41 -11.53
CA SER A 127 -9.49 4.83 -11.30
C SER A 127 -8.33 5.51 -10.57
N PHE A 128 -7.75 4.84 -9.58
CA PHE A 128 -6.54 5.31 -8.91
C PHE A 128 -5.36 5.51 -9.88
N ILE A 129 -5.11 4.55 -10.78
CA ILE A 129 -4.01 4.68 -11.75
C ILE A 129 -4.30 5.76 -12.79
N ARG A 130 -5.56 5.90 -13.24
CA ARG A 130 -5.96 7.00 -14.14
C ARG A 130 -5.74 8.37 -13.52
N GLU A 131 -6.15 8.57 -12.26
CA GLU A 131 -5.95 9.82 -11.55
C GLU A 131 -4.47 10.09 -11.28
N THR A 132 -3.70 9.05 -10.91
CA THR A 132 -2.25 9.10 -10.77
C THR A 132 -1.58 9.59 -12.05
N ALA A 133 -1.91 8.98 -13.19
CA ALA A 133 -1.38 9.40 -14.48
C ALA A 133 -1.77 10.86 -14.81
N ARG A 134 -3.03 11.24 -14.55
CA ARG A 134 -3.53 12.59 -14.82
C ARG A 134 -2.77 13.66 -14.06
N VAL A 135 -2.52 13.47 -12.76
CA VAL A 135 -1.90 14.49 -11.90
C VAL A 135 -0.38 14.53 -11.99
N LEU A 136 0.28 13.48 -12.50
CA LEU A 136 1.73 13.49 -12.73
C LEU A 136 2.11 14.44 -13.86
N ARG A 137 3.20 15.19 -13.75
CA ARG A 137 3.76 15.95 -14.88
C ARG A 137 4.28 15.00 -15.96
N PRO A 138 4.37 15.43 -17.24
CA PRO A 138 5.17 14.71 -18.23
C PRO A 138 6.60 14.48 -17.69
N GLY A 139 7.06 13.24 -17.73
CA GLY A 139 8.33 12.82 -17.15
C GLY A 139 8.30 12.57 -15.63
N GLY A 140 7.17 12.79 -14.95
CA GLY A 140 6.96 12.52 -13.53
C GLY A 140 6.83 11.02 -13.23
N TRP A 141 7.00 10.68 -11.96
CA TRP A 141 7.19 9.31 -11.50
C TRP A 141 6.06 8.79 -10.63
N PHE A 142 5.81 7.50 -10.73
CA PHE A 142 4.90 6.78 -9.84
C PHE A 142 5.69 5.68 -9.12
N LEU A 143 5.58 5.63 -7.79
CA LEU A 143 6.14 4.57 -6.95
C LEU A 143 5.01 3.90 -6.18
N LEU A 144 4.73 2.64 -6.54
CA LEU A 144 3.78 1.79 -5.83
C LEU A 144 4.53 0.70 -5.07
N ILE A 145 4.21 0.56 -3.79
CA ILE A 145 4.72 -0.54 -2.97
C ILE A 145 3.54 -1.23 -2.32
N ASP A 146 3.35 -2.51 -2.54
CA ASP A 146 2.24 -3.22 -1.89
C ASP A 146 2.52 -4.70 -1.69
N GLY A 147 1.71 -5.37 -0.86
CA GLY A 147 1.61 -6.83 -0.95
C GLY A 147 1.18 -7.22 -2.37
N SER A 148 1.58 -8.41 -2.81
CA SER A 148 1.26 -8.87 -4.16
C SER A 148 1.16 -10.39 -4.19
N VAL A 149 1.10 -10.94 -5.39
CA VAL A 149 1.21 -12.36 -5.72
C VAL A 149 2.03 -12.49 -6.99
N PRO A 150 2.73 -13.62 -7.22
CA PRO A 150 3.41 -13.85 -8.49
C PRO A 150 2.43 -13.78 -9.66
N ASP A 151 2.94 -13.44 -10.84
CA ASP A 151 2.17 -13.59 -12.07
C ASP A 151 1.84 -15.06 -12.32
N ASP A 152 0.71 -15.31 -13.01
CA ASP A 152 0.25 -16.65 -13.42
C ASP A 152 0.08 -17.62 -12.22
N ALA A 153 -0.28 -17.10 -11.04
CA ALA A 153 -0.48 -17.85 -9.81
C ALA A 153 -1.91 -17.67 -9.27
N GLU A 154 -2.92 -17.91 -10.11
CA GLU A 154 -4.33 -17.62 -9.82
C GLU A 154 -4.86 -18.35 -8.58
N GLU A 155 -4.43 -19.59 -8.35
CA GLU A 155 -4.82 -20.36 -7.15
C GLU A 155 -4.23 -19.74 -5.87
N ALA A 156 -2.99 -19.23 -5.93
CA ALA A 156 -2.35 -18.54 -4.82
C ALA A 156 -2.96 -17.15 -4.57
N GLU A 157 -3.31 -16.43 -5.64
CA GLU A 157 -4.05 -15.17 -5.57
C GLU A 157 -5.39 -15.35 -4.87
N GLU A 158 -6.20 -16.31 -5.32
CA GLU A 158 -7.53 -16.50 -4.77
C GLU A 158 -7.46 -17.00 -3.33
N TRP A 159 -6.53 -17.91 -3.01
CA TRP A 159 -6.33 -18.35 -1.64
C TRP A 159 -5.90 -17.19 -0.72
N LEU A 160 -4.95 -16.36 -1.15
CA LEU A 160 -4.48 -15.23 -0.35
C LEU A 160 -5.59 -14.18 -0.19
N HIS A 161 -6.41 -13.97 -1.21
CA HIS A 161 -7.57 -13.10 -1.13
C HIS A 161 -8.55 -13.54 -0.02
N GLN A 162 -8.86 -14.83 0.06
CA GLN A 162 -9.73 -15.36 1.13
C GLN A 162 -9.08 -15.19 2.51
N VAL A 163 -7.78 -15.49 2.64
CA VAL A 163 -7.04 -15.31 3.89
C VAL A 163 -7.07 -13.85 4.34
N GLU A 164 -6.77 -12.92 3.42
CA GLU A 164 -6.77 -11.49 3.71
C GLU A 164 -8.15 -10.94 4.01
N LYS A 165 -9.21 -11.40 3.33
CA LYS A 165 -10.58 -10.99 3.65
C LYS A 165 -11.01 -11.40 5.07
N HIS A 166 -10.59 -12.58 5.53
CA HIS A 166 -10.80 -12.96 6.92
C HIS A 166 -9.92 -12.14 7.87
N ARG A 167 -8.65 -11.95 7.55
CA ARG A 167 -7.69 -11.23 8.40
C ARG A 167 -8.07 -9.76 8.57
N ASP A 168 -8.39 -9.07 7.48
CA ASP A 168 -8.82 -7.68 7.40
C ASP A 168 -10.02 -7.55 6.44
N PRO A 169 -11.25 -7.36 6.95
CA PRO A 169 -12.44 -7.23 6.12
C PRO A 169 -12.39 -6.08 5.10
N SER A 170 -11.55 -5.07 5.35
CA SER A 170 -11.37 -3.92 4.44
C SER A 170 -10.46 -4.22 3.25
N HIS A 171 -9.74 -5.36 3.25
CA HIS A 171 -8.97 -5.81 2.08
C HIS A 171 -9.88 -5.89 0.86
N HIS A 172 -9.46 -5.38 -0.30
CA HIS A 172 -10.16 -5.61 -1.56
C HIS A 172 -9.47 -6.66 -2.41
N ARG A 173 -8.28 -6.38 -2.94
CA ARG A 173 -7.56 -7.30 -3.83
C ARG A 173 -6.09 -6.96 -3.88
N LEU A 174 -5.22 -7.96 -3.73
CA LEU A 174 -3.80 -7.84 -4.06
C LEU A 174 -3.64 -8.16 -5.54
N LEU A 175 -2.98 -7.28 -6.29
CA LEU A 175 -2.76 -7.47 -7.73
C LEU A 175 -1.31 -7.92 -8.00
N SER A 176 -1.15 -8.76 -9.02
CA SER A 176 0.15 -9.21 -9.50
C SER A 176 0.93 -8.07 -10.19
N PRO A 177 2.26 -8.21 -10.36
CA PRO A 177 3.06 -7.27 -11.15
C PRO A 177 2.47 -6.99 -12.54
N ARG A 178 2.06 -8.04 -13.28
CA ARG A 178 1.46 -7.90 -14.61
C ARG A 178 0.13 -7.18 -14.59
N ALA A 179 -0.71 -7.43 -13.58
CA ALA A 179 -1.98 -6.73 -13.44
C ALA A 179 -1.76 -5.22 -13.24
N TRP A 180 -0.86 -4.83 -12.33
CA TRP A 180 -0.51 -3.43 -12.13
C TRP A 180 0.12 -2.79 -13.37
N THR A 181 1.02 -3.51 -14.06
CA THR A 181 1.65 -3.03 -15.30
C THR A 181 0.62 -2.72 -16.37
N ARG A 182 -0.36 -3.61 -16.60
CA ARG A 182 -1.44 -3.38 -17.56
C ARG A 182 -2.26 -2.13 -17.23
N LEU A 183 -2.58 -1.91 -15.94
CA LEU A 183 -3.30 -0.71 -15.51
C LEU A 183 -2.50 0.58 -15.76
N CYS A 184 -1.19 0.54 -15.46
CA CYS A 184 -0.28 1.65 -15.71
C CYS A 184 -0.21 1.99 -17.20
N GLU A 185 0.06 1.00 -18.04
CA GLU A 185 0.21 1.19 -19.49
C GLU A 185 -1.09 1.66 -20.14
N ALA A 186 -2.24 1.11 -19.73
CA ALA A 186 -3.56 1.55 -20.20
C ALA A 186 -3.86 3.03 -19.85
N SER A 187 -3.17 3.59 -18.86
CA SER A 187 -3.33 4.98 -18.41
C SER A 187 -2.21 5.91 -18.88
N GLY A 188 -1.31 5.45 -19.76
CA GLY A 188 -0.19 6.26 -20.27
C GLY A 188 1.01 6.36 -19.32
N LEU A 189 1.14 5.44 -18.37
CA LEU A 189 2.34 5.29 -17.54
C LEU A 189 3.20 4.15 -18.09
N ARG A 190 4.44 4.44 -18.44
CA ARG A 190 5.42 3.42 -18.81
C ARG A 190 6.09 2.85 -17.57
N VAL A 191 5.86 1.57 -17.32
CA VAL A 191 6.53 0.84 -16.24
C VAL A 191 8.02 0.68 -16.54
N GLN A 192 8.86 1.12 -15.61
CA GLN A 192 10.31 0.97 -15.66
C GLN A 192 10.77 -0.31 -14.94
N SER A 193 10.10 -0.64 -13.82
CA SER A 193 10.33 -1.87 -13.08
C SER A 193 9.09 -2.30 -12.31
N ALA A 194 8.95 -3.61 -12.11
CA ALA A 194 7.93 -4.22 -11.25
C ALA A 194 8.56 -5.47 -10.60
N GLU A 195 9.13 -5.29 -9.41
CA GLU A 195 9.96 -6.29 -8.75
C GLU A 195 9.25 -6.86 -7.52
N LEU A 196 9.23 -8.20 -7.41
CA LEU A 196 8.78 -8.88 -6.21
C LEU A 196 9.96 -9.20 -5.30
N LYS A 197 9.86 -8.77 -4.03
CA LYS A 197 10.77 -9.19 -2.97
C LYS A 197 9.96 -9.94 -1.89
N THR A 198 10.34 -11.18 -1.64
CA THR A 198 9.71 -11.98 -0.58
C THR A 198 10.37 -11.71 0.76
N PHE A 199 9.58 -11.55 1.81
CA PHE A 199 10.07 -11.39 3.17
C PHE A 199 9.37 -12.33 4.14
N LYS A 200 10.07 -12.66 5.23
CA LYS A 200 9.54 -13.53 6.27
C LYS A 200 8.55 -12.82 7.17
N GLN A 201 7.34 -13.34 7.27
CA GLN A 201 6.40 -12.90 8.29
C GLN A 201 6.83 -13.48 9.65
N PRO A 202 6.73 -12.71 10.76
CA PRO A 202 7.12 -13.16 12.09
C PRO A 202 6.45 -14.46 12.53
N ASP A 203 5.13 -14.43 12.66
CA ASP A 203 4.25 -15.59 12.87
C ASP A 203 2.78 -15.18 12.64
N LEU A 204 1.86 -16.15 12.74
CA LEU A 204 0.43 -15.89 12.56
C LEU A 204 -0.19 -15.02 13.67
N GLU A 205 0.33 -15.06 14.89
CA GLU A 205 -0.26 -14.29 15.99
C GLU A 205 -0.02 -12.79 15.77
N TRP A 206 1.23 -12.44 15.48
CA TRP A 206 1.60 -11.08 15.06
C TRP A 206 0.79 -10.63 13.83
N TYR A 207 0.57 -11.52 12.87
CA TYR A 207 -0.18 -11.23 11.64
C TYR A 207 -1.68 -10.92 11.91
N PHE A 208 -2.27 -11.57 12.92
CA PHE A 208 -3.63 -11.28 13.36
C PHE A 208 -3.74 -10.02 14.22
N GLU A 209 -2.78 -9.78 15.11
CA GLU A 209 -2.76 -8.60 15.97
C GLU A 209 -2.65 -7.31 15.15
N THR A 210 -1.82 -7.29 14.11
CA THR A 210 -1.60 -6.13 13.25
C THR A 210 -2.84 -5.66 12.48
N ALA A 211 -3.83 -6.54 12.27
CA ALA A 211 -5.12 -6.19 11.64
C ALA A 211 -6.30 -6.19 12.63
N ALA A 212 -6.04 -6.41 13.92
CA ALA A 212 -7.07 -6.63 14.93
C ALA A 212 -8.09 -7.72 14.54
N THR A 213 -7.61 -8.83 13.95
CA THR A 213 -8.45 -9.92 13.45
C THR A 213 -9.24 -10.58 14.58
N SER A 214 -10.55 -10.77 14.39
CA SER A 214 -11.44 -11.38 15.40
C SER A 214 -11.12 -12.85 15.65
N PRO A 215 -11.41 -13.42 16.84
CA PRO A 215 -11.18 -14.83 17.13
C PRO A 215 -11.79 -15.79 16.11
N GLU A 216 -13.00 -15.50 15.63
CA GLU A 216 -13.70 -16.29 14.62
C GLU A 216 -12.94 -16.28 13.29
N ASN A 217 -12.49 -15.11 12.84
CA ASN A 217 -11.73 -14.97 11.61
C ASN A 217 -10.32 -15.59 11.72
N ARG A 218 -9.69 -15.51 12.89
CA ARG A 218 -8.41 -16.20 13.15
C ARG A 218 -8.55 -17.71 12.94
N LYS A 219 -9.66 -18.31 13.39
CA LYS A 219 -9.95 -19.72 13.13
C LYS A 219 -10.09 -20.00 11.63
N ALA A 220 -10.86 -19.18 10.91
CA ALA A 220 -11.03 -19.34 9.47
C ALA A 220 -9.69 -19.28 8.70
N VAL A 221 -8.81 -18.34 9.05
CA VAL A 221 -7.46 -18.26 8.44
C VAL A 221 -6.62 -19.49 8.76
N ARG A 222 -6.65 -19.99 10.01
CA ARG A 222 -5.93 -21.22 10.37
C ARG A 222 -6.45 -22.44 9.59
N ASP A 223 -7.76 -22.54 9.39
CA ASP A 223 -8.37 -23.60 8.59
C ASP A 223 -7.95 -23.50 7.10
N LEU A 224 -7.89 -22.28 6.53
CA LEU A 224 -7.39 -22.04 5.17
C LEU A 224 -5.92 -22.43 4.99
N ILE A 225 -5.08 -22.16 5.99
CA ILE A 225 -3.66 -22.53 5.98
C ILE A 225 -3.48 -24.05 6.12
N ALA A 226 -4.21 -24.68 7.02
CA ALA A 226 -4.16 -26.13 7.20
C ALA A 226 -4.48 -26.87 5.89
N ASN A 227 -5.45 -26.35 5.13
CA ASN A 227 -5.92 -26.92 3.88
C ASN A 227 -5.30 -26.27 2.62
N ALA A 228 -4.21 -25.50 2.76
CA ALA A 228 -3.59 -24.82 1.63
C ALA A 228 -3.10 -25.83 0.55
N PRO A 229 -3.45 -25.61 -0.74
CA PRO A 229 -2.95 -26.42 -1.85
C PRO A 229 -1.42 -26.46 -1.94
N ALA A 230 -0.87 -27.46 -2.63
CA ALA A 230 0.59 -27.61 -2.76
C ALA A 230 1.25 -26.40 -3.46
N SER A 231 0.62 -25.87 -4.50
CA SER A 231 1.02 -24.65 -5.24
C SER A 231 1.09 -23.42 -4.33
N VAL A 232 0.11 -23.25 -3.45
CA VAL A 232 0.04 -22.18 -2.46
C VAL A 232 1.14 -22.34 -1.42
N ARG A 233 1.34 -23.56 -0.92
CA ARG A 233 2.41 -23.87 0.04
C ARG A 233 3.79 -23.58 -0.52
N GLU A 234 4.02 -23.89 -1.79
CA GLU A 234 5.26 -23.55 -2.48
C GLU A 234 5.41 -22.03 -2.66
N THR A 235 4.38 -21.38 -3.18
CA THR A 235 4.37 -19.93 -3.48
C THR A 235 4.71 -19.08 -2.26
N PHE A 236 4.03 -19.34 -1.14
CA PHE A 236 4.22 -18.60 0.11
C PHE A 236 5.19 -19.30 1.07
N ARG A 237 5.87 -20.37 0.64
CA ARG A 237 6.77 -21.17 1.48
C ARG A 237 6.16 -21.49 2.86
N LEU A 238 4.89 -21.88 2.85
CA LEU A 238 4.13 -22.18 4.07
C LEU A 238 4.76 -23.38 4.77
N GLY A 239 5.11 -23.20 6.03
CA GLY A 239 5.70 -24.24 6.84
C GLY A 239 5.55 -23.97 8.33
N GLU A 240 6.27 -24.76 9.12
CA GLU A 240 6.34 -24.61 10.57
C GLU A 240 7.81 -24.50 11.01
N GLU A 241 8.07 -23.56 11.90
CA GLU A 241 9.35 -23.40 12.58
C GLU A 241 9.10 -23.22 14.07
N GLU A 242 9.78 -24.01 14.91
CA GLU A 242 9.64 -23.95 16.38
C GLU A 242 8.17 -24.05 16.87
N GLY A 243 7.34 -24.82 16.14
CA GLY A 243 5.91 -25.00 16.45
C GLY A 243 5.02 -23.82 16.05
N LYS A 244 5.54 -22.86 15.30
CA LYS A 244 4.79 -21.72 14.75
C LYS A 244 4.67 -21.82 13.23
N ILE A 245 3.49 -21.50 12.72
CA ILE A 245 3.27 -21.36 11.28
C ILE A 245 4.01 -20.11 10.78
N VAL A 246 4.80 -20.30 9.73
CA VAL A 246 5.57 -19.26 9.05
C VAL A 246 5.36 -19.33 7.53
N TRP A 247 5.46 -18.18 6.86
CA TRP A 247 5.13 -18.01 5.44
C TRP A 247 5.65 -16.69 4.87
N TRP A 248 6.19 -16.73 3.65
CA TRP A 248 6.85 -15.60 3.00
C TRP A 248 5.89 -14.85 2.10
N TRP A 249 5.91 -13.54 2.25
CA TRP A 249 5.04 -12.64 1.52
C TRP A 249 5.80 -11.92 0.42
N PRO A 250 5.32 -11.96 -0.83
CA PRO A 250 5.85 -11.13 -1.89
C PRO A 250 5.34 -9.69 -1.70
N ARG A 251 6.29 -8.75 -1.63
CA ARG A 251 6.05 -7.31 -1.76
C ARG A 251 6.45 -6.88 -3.15
N LEU A 252 5.55 -6.20 -3.85
CA LEU A 252 5.83 -5.51 -5.09
C LEU A 252 6.41 -4.14 -4.81
N THR A 253 7.48 -3.79 -5.52
CA THR A 253 7.87 -2.41 -5.79
C THR A 253 7.74 -2.17 -7.29
N LEU A 254 6.80 -1.30 -7.68
CA LEU A 254 6.58 -0.90 -9.06
C LEU A 254 6.93 0.57 -9.24
N ILE A 255 7.71 0.84 -10.28
CA ILE A 255 8.12 2.18 -10.67
C ILE A 255 7.64 2.42 -12.09
N ALA A 256 6.84 3.45 -12.30
CA ALA A 256 6.39 3.88 -13.61
C ALA A 256 6.69 5.36 -13.84
N ARG A 257 6.71 5.77 -15.10
CA ARG A 257 6.95 7.15 -15.51
C ARG A 257 5.85 7.58 -16.47
N ARG A 258 5.32 8.79 -16.29
CA ARG A 258 4.42 9.42 -17.26
C ARG A 258 5.25 9.88 -18.46
N GLU A 259 4.92 9.38 -19.65
CA GLU A 259 5.53 9.86 -20.90
C GLU A 259 4.91 11.17 -21.39
#